data_AF-A0A2S9D283-F1
#
_entry.id   AF-A0A2S9D283-F1
#
_cell.length_a   1.000
_cell.length_b   1.000
_cell.length_c   1.000
_cell.angle_alpha   90.00
_cell.angle_beta   90.00
_cell.angle_gamma   90.00
#
_symmetry.space_group_name_H-M   'P 1'
#
loop_
_entity.id
_entity.type
_entity.pdbx_description
1 polymer ?
#
loop_
_entity_poly.entity_id
_entity_poly.type
_entity_poly.pdbx_seq_one_letter_code
_entity_poly.pdbx_strand_id
1 'polypeptide(L)'
;MKLYILFSLLFISSIVTGQEKEYPSIKKGDFPEGVYMTLEDVLNKKPSSTEEVYFKVCEKCDSLALPEKALFYFKQKNKRVKFPLAVSHKGEMYFQTYRKYTNRDDKGYDPDQYSRFCKVLNYGRFIYFEENMKGLWSKAFLGALSPLAYSINGKTKGIVLDLDNKEFNILQDCDDLNDFLSAHNIPQIPCNPDAYTIGDLRAKIEEINLPYR
;
A
#
# COMPACT_ATOMS: atom_id res chain seq x y z
N MET A 1 11.04 52.57 -28.13
CA MET A 1 11.07 51.13 -28.45
C MET A 1 11.79 50.24 -27.44
N LYS A 2 12.77 50.71 -26.64
CA LYS A 2 13.49 49.86 -25.68
C LYS A 2 12.75 49.52 -24.37
N LEU A 3 11.71 50.27 -24.01
CA LEU A 3 10.98 50.07 -22.74
C LEU A 3 9.91 48.95 -22.80
N TYR A 4 9.34 48.70 -23.98
CA TYR A 4 8.30 47.68 -24.16
C TYR A 4 8.83 46.24 -24.07
N ILE A 5 10.10 46.03 -24.39
CA ILE A 5 10.74 44.70 -24.32
C ILE A 5 10.92 44.24 -22.86
N LEU A 6 11.13 45.18 -21.93
CA LEU A 6 11.32 44.86 -20.51
C LEU A 6 10.02 44.40 -19.84
N PHE A 7 8.88 44.96 -20.24
CA PHE A 7 7.56 44.55 -19.74
C PHE A 7 7.14 43.17 -20.25
N SER A 8 7.51 42.80 -21.48
CA SER A 8 7.23 41.46 -22.02
C SER A 8 7.99 40.35 -21.28
N LEU A 9 9.20 40.63 -20.79
CA LEU A 9 10.00 39.67 -20.03
C LEU A 9 9.46 39.41 -18.60
N LEU A 10 8.82 40.41 -17.98
CA LEU A 10 8.20 40.27 -16.65
C LEU A 10 6.87 39.50 -16.67
N PHE A 11 6.18 39.47 -17.81
CA PHE A 11 4.98 38.64 -17.98
C PHE A 11 5.29 37.16 -18.23
N ILE A 12 6.46 36.83 -18.79
CA ILE A 12 6.85 35.44 -19.04
C ILE A 12 7.31 34.76 -17.73
N SER A 13 7.87 35.53 -16.78
CA SER A 13 8.30 34.99 -15.48
C SER A 13 7.16 34.69 -14.51
N SER A 14 5.93 35.15 -14.78
CA SER A 14 4.75 34.88 -13.94
C SER A 14 3.96 33.62 -14.35
N ILE A 15 4.32 32.96 -15.46
CA ILE A 15 3.63 31.76 -15.95
C ILE A 15 4.29 30.46 -15.44
N VAL A 16 5.48 30.54 -14.83
CA VAL A 16 6.29 29.35 -14.48
C VAL A 16 5.86 28.67 -13.17
N THR A 17 4.99 29.26 -12.34
CA THR A 17 4.63 28.71 -11.02
C THR A 17 3.27 28.01 -10.94
N GLY A 18 2.65 27.65 -12.07
CA GLY A 18 1.30 27.05 -12.10
C GLY A 18 1.20 25.62 -12.64
N GLN A 19 2.29 24.93 -12.92
CA GLN A 19 2.19 23.52 -13.32
C GLN A 19 1.98 22.65 -12.08
N GLU A 20 0.74 22.22 -11.86
CA GLU A 20 0.45 21.13 -10.92
C GLU A 20 1.28 19.92 -11.31
N LYS A 21 1.91 19.30 -10.31
CA LYS A 21 2.79 18.15 -10.53
C LYS A 21 1.92 16.97 -10.95
N GLU A 22 1.90 16.65 -12.24
CA GLU A 22 1.20 15.47 -12.74
C GLU A 22 1.96 14.22 -12.26
N TYR A 23 1.34 13.43 -11.39
CA TYR A 23 1.94 12.19 -10.89
C TYR A 23 1.49 11.01 -11.76
N PRO A 24 2.38 10.06 -12.08
CA PRO A 24 1.99 8.84 -12.76
C PRO A 24 0.99 8.07 -11.92
N SER A 25 -0.24 7.93 -12.42
CA SER A 25 -1.33 7.21 -11.74
C SER A 25 -1.35 5.76 -12.20
N ILE A 26 -1.19 4.84 -11.23
CA ILE A 26 -1.33 3.40 -11.46
C ILE A 26 -2.81 3.05 -11.54
N LYS A 27 -3.16 2.20 -12.51
CA LYS A 27 -4.51 1.68 -12.65
C LYS A 27 -4.57 0.18 -12.35
N LYS A 28 -5.73 -0.25 -11.90
CA LYS A 28 -6.07 -1.68 -11.85
C LYS A 28 -5.88 -2.29 -13.24
N GLY A 29 -5.26 -3.47 -13.31
CA GLY A 29 -4.95 -4.15 -14.57
C GLY A 29 -3.62 -3.73 -15.22
N ASP A 30 -2.91 -2.73 -14.68
CA ASP A 30 -1.59 -2.33 -15.20
C ASP A 30 -0.51 -3.40 -15.00
N PHE A 31 -0.74 -4.37 -14.12
CA PHE A 31 0.21 -5.41 -13.76
C PHE A 31 -0.14 -6.72 -14.49
N PRO A 32 0.69 -7.18 -15.44
CA PRO A 32 0.54 -8.48 -16.08
C PRO A 32 0.38 -9.62 -15.08
N GLU A 33 -0.40 -10.64 -15.44
CA GLU A 33 -0.61 -11.83 -14.61
C GLU A 33 0.73 -12.49 -14.23
N GLY A 34 0.90 -12.82 -12.95
CA GLY A 34 2.07 -13.55 -12.50
C GLY A 34 2.53 -13.20 -11.09
N VAL A 35 3.73 -13.68 -10.78
CA VAL A 35 4.37 -13.59 -9.48
C VAL A 35 5.50 -12.58 -9.53
N TYR A 36 5.49 -11.65 -8.58
CA TYR A 36 6.44 -10.55 -8.45
C TYR A 36 7.30 -10.81 -7.21
N MET A 37 8.56 -11.20 -7.42
CA MET A 37 9.43 -11.61 -6.32
C MET A 37 9.88 -10.43 -5.46
N THR A 38 10.10 -9.29 -6.08
CA THR A 38 10.72 -8.11 -5.48
C THR A 38 9.93 -6.84 -5.76
N LEU A 39 10.27 -5.76 -5.05
CA LEU A 39 9.70 -4.44 -5.32
C LEU A 39 10.10 -3.93 -6.71
N GLU A 40 11.30 -4.26 -7.17
CA GLU A 40 11.77 -3.87 -8.50
C GLU A 40 10.92 -4.49 -9.62
N ASP A 41 10.48 -5.75 -9.44
CA ASP A 41 9.54 -6.39 -10.38
C ASP A 41 8.22 -5.60 -10.45
N VAL A 42 7.73 -5.12 -9.30
CA VAL A 42 6.48 -4.36 -9.20
C VAL A 42 6.64 -2.99 -9.86
N LEU A 43 7.71 -2.26 -9.56
CA LEU A 43 7.99 -0.94 -10.14
C LEU A 43 8.12 -1.00 -11.66
N ASN A 44 8.74 -2.06 -12.19
CA ASN A 44 8.88 -2.29 -13.63
C ASN A 44 7.64 -2.94 -14.27
N LYS A 45 6.58 -3.22 -13.50
CA LYS A 45 5.37 -3.94 -13.94
C LYS A 45 5.69 -5.25 -14.67
N LYS A 46 6.78 -5.93 -14.29
CA LYS A 46 7.27 -7.14 -14.93
C LYS A 46 7.30 -8.30 -13.93
N PRO A 47 6.44 -9.33 -14.08
CA PRO A 47 6.47 -10.47 -13.17
C PRO A 47 7.78 -11.24 -13.33
N SER A 48 8.33 -11.73 -12.21
CA SER A 48 9.50 -12.61 -12.20
C SER A 48 9.16 -14.02 -12.69
N SER A 49 7.90 -14.41 -12.59
CA SER A 49 7.38 -15.68 -13.09
C SER A 49 5.94 -15.53 -13.55
N THR A 50 5.60 -16.15 -14.68
CA THR A 50 4.23 -16.23 -15.22
C THR A 50 3.57 -17.58 -14.93
N GLU A 51 4.12 -18.37 -14.00
CA GLU A 51 3.51 -19.62 -13.56
C GLU A 51 2.09 -19.36 -13.03
N GLU A 52 1.11 -20.12 -13.54
CA GLU A 52 -0.28 -19.99 -13.12
C GLU A 52 -0.46 -20.25 -11.62
N VAL A 53 -1.18 -19.35 -10.98
CA VAL A 53 -1.55 -19.43 -9.57
C VAL A 53 -3.06 -19.49 -9.39
N TYR A 54 -3.48 -20.01 -8.25
CA TYR A 54 -4.85 -19.95 -7.77
C TYR A 54 -4.84 -19.72 -6.27
N PHE A 55 -5.93 -19.20 -5.71
CA PHE A 55 -6.10 -19.15 -4.26
C PHE A 55 -7.37 -19.88 -3.85
N LYS A 56 -7.37 -20.35 -2.60
CA LYS A 56 -8.56 -20.94 -1.97
C LYS A 56 -9.20 -19.87 -1.10
N VAL A 57 -10.46 -19.56 -1.37
CA VAL A 57 -11.25 -18.69 -0.47
C VAL A 57 -11.47 -19.47 0.83
N CYS A 58 -11.08 -18.90 1.97
CA CYS A 58 -11.41 -19.52 3.25
C CYS A 58 -12.78 -19.00 3.72
N GLU A 59 -13.84 -19.75 3.45
CA GLU A 59 -15.22 -19.41 3.84
C GLU A 59 -15.43 -19.26 5.36
N LYS A 60 -14.52 -19.80 6.19
CA LYS A 60 -14.59 -19.74 7.67
C LYS A 60 -13.60 -18.77 8.31
N CYS A 61 -12.62 -18.26 7.57
CA CYS A 61 -11.51 -17.48 8.16
C CYS A 61 -11.76 -15.97 8.11
N ASP A 62 -12.61 -15.51 7.20
CA ASP A 62 -12.93 -14.12 7.02
C ASP A 62 -14.44 -14.01 6.95
N SER A 63 -15.02 -13.17 7.82
CA SER A 63 -16.41 -12.79 7.70
C SER A 63 -16.66 -12.21 6.29
N LEU A 64 -17.93 -12.11 5.89
CA LEU A 64 -18.39 -11.43 4.67
C LEU A 64 -17.84 -10.00 4.44
N ALA A 65 -16.97 -9.48 5.33
CA ALA A 65 -16.29 -8.19 5.26
C ALA A 65 -14.90 -8.20 4.59
N LEU A 66 -14.23 -9.34 4.31
CA LEU A 66 -12.84 -9.34 3.80
C LEU A 66 -12.54 -10.45 2.76
N PRO A 67 -13.06 -10.38 1.53
CA PRO A 67 -12.57 -11.19 0.40
C PRO A 67 -11.14 -10.79 -0.07
N GLU A 68 -10.46 -9.95 0.70
CA GLU A 68 -9.27 -9.20 0.35
C GLU A 68 -7.99 -9.90 0.77
N LYS A 69 -8.04 -11.10 1.38
CA LYS A 69 -6.83 -11.81 1.84
C LYS A 69 -6.80 -13.22 1.28
N ALA A 70 -5.65 -13.59 0.71
CA ALA A 70 -5.52 -14.81 -0.07
C ALA A 70 -4.24 -15.59 0.26
N LEU A 71 -4.36 -16.91 0.27
CA LEU A 71 -3.22 -17.83 0.24
C LEU A 71 -3.13 -18.41 -1.18
N PHE A 72 -2.12 -17.98 -1.93
CA PHE A 72 -1.90 -18.43 -3.30
C PHE A 72 -1.14 -19.76 -3.36
N TYR A 73 -1.42 -20.51 -4.42
CA TYR A 73 -0.82 -21.81 -4.73
C TYR A 73 -0.47 -21.85 -6.21
N PHE A 74 0.73 -22.35 -6.54
CA PHE A 74 1.09 -22.68 -7.92
C PHE A 74 0.23 -23.84 -8.41
N LYS A 75 -0.44 -23.68 -9.55
CA LYS A 75 -1.41 -24.65 -10.07
C LYS A 75 -0.77 -25.98 -10.42
N GLN A 76 0.36 -25.95 -11.14
CA GLN A 76 1.05 -27.17 -11.59
C GLN A 76 1.64 -27.98 -10.43
N LYS A 77 2.23 -27.30 -9.45
CA LYS A 77 2.94 -27.94 -8.33
C LYS A 77 2.03 -28.22 -7.14
N ASN A 78 0.84 -27.63 -7.11
CA ASN A 78 -0.07 -27.60 -5.97
C ASN A 78 0.64 -27.17 -4.66
N LYS A 79 1.60 -26.26 -4.75
CA LYS A 79 2.42 -25.76 -3.63
C LYS A 79 2.09 -24.31 -3.34
N ARG A 80 2.03 -23.96 -2.05
CA ARG A 80 1.78 -22.58 -1.60
C ARG A 80 2.88 -21.63 -2.08
N VAL A 81 2.49 -20.46 -2.55
CA VAL A 81 3.36 -19.33 -2.87
C VAL A 81 3.71 -18.64 -1.54
N LYS A 82 4.99 -18.66 -1.14
CA LYS A 82 5.39 -18.22 0.21
C LYS A 82 6.18 -16.91 0.28
N PHE A 83 7.12 -16.75 -0.64
CA PHE A 83 8.18 -15.73 -0.58
C PHE A 83 8.04 -14.50 -1.50
N PRO A 84 7.30 -14.54 -2.62
CA PRO A 84 7.16 -13.37 -3.48
C PRO A 84 6.53 -12.17 -2.78
N LEU A 85 6.96 -10.97 -3.14
CA LEU A 85 6.36 -9.72 -2.68
C LEU A 85 4.89 -9.61 -3.06
N ALA A 86 4.56 -9.93 -4.31
CA ALA A 86 3.22 -9.72 -4.82
C ALA A 86 2.81 -10.78 -5.84
N VAL A 87 1.52 -10.85 -6.08
CA VAL A 87 0.88 -11.66 -7.12
C VAL A 87 -0.13 -10.79 -7.85
N SER A 88 -0.03 -10.74 -9.18
CA SER A 88 -1.11 -10.23 -10.03
C SER A 88 -1.98 -11.43 -10.44
N HIS A 89 -3.26 -11.36 -10.09
CA HIS A 89 -4.23 -12.39 -10.44
C HIS A 89 -5.54 -11.79 -10.93
N LYS A 90 -5.91 -12.10 -12.18
CA LYS A 90 -7.12 -11.62 -12.86
C LYS A 90 -7.24 -10.08 -12.84
N GLY A 91 -6.12 -9.41 -13.05
CA GLY A 91 -6.03 -7.94 -13.08
C GLY A 91 -6.06 -7.26 -11.72
N GLU A 92 -6.09 -8.02 -10.63
CA GLU A 92 -5.97 -7.54 -9.25
C GLU A 92 -4.56 -7.81 -8.73
N MET A 93 -4.00 -6.87 -7.98
CA MET A 93 -2.73 -7.05 -7.28
C MET A 93 -2.98 -7.48 -5.85
N TYR A 94 -2.10 -8.34 -5.35
CA TYR A 94 -2.07 -8.76 -3.95
C TYR A 94 -0.65 -8.68 -3.43
N PHE A 95 -0.46 -8.09 -2.25
CA PHE A 95 0.85 -7.85 -1.65
C PHE A 95 1.02 -8.61 -0.34
N GLN A 96 2.25 -9.07 -0.09
CA GLN A 96 2.74 -9.35 1.25
C GLN A 96 3.51 -8.15 1.77
N THR A 97 3.47 -7.94 3.08
CA THR A 97 4.26 -6.90 3.74
C THR A 97 5.59 -7.48 4.21
N TYR A 98 6.70 -6.93 3.71
CA TYR A 98 8.05 -7.33 4.12
C TYR A 98 8.78 -6.16 4.77
N ARG A 99 9.29 -6.38 5.99
CA ARG A 99 10.05 -5.41 6.79
C ARG A 99 11.21 -4.74 6.06
N LYS A 100 11.84 -5.43 5.10
CA LYS A 100 12.93 -4.86 4.28
C LYS A 100 12.48 -3.72 3.36
N TYR A 101 11.21 -3.67 3.00
CA TYR A 101 10.60 -2.64 2.17
C TYR A 101 9.72 -1.69 2.99
N THR A 102 9.65 -1.85 4.31
CA THR A 102 8.86 -0.98 5.19
C THR A 102 9.70 0.23 5.61
N ASN A 103 9.09 1.41 5.64
CA ASN A 103 9.67 2.62 6.19
C ASN A 103 10.31 2.32 7.56
N ARG A 104 11.46 2.94 7.85
CA ARG A 104 12.24 2.64 9.05
C ARG A 104 11.42 2.76 10.33
N ASP A 105 10.58 3.79 10.41
CA ASP A 105 9.86 4.12 11.62
C ASP A 105 8.66 3.15 11.83
N ASP A 106 8.25 2.47 10.76
CA ASP A 106 7.18 1.46 10.73
C ASP A 106 7.65 0.01 10.88
N LYS A 107 8.97 -0.23 11.00
CA LYS A 107 9.55 -1.58 11.16
C LYS A 107 9.16 -2.29 12.46
N GLY A 108 8.35 -1.62 13.29
CA GLY A 108 7.78 -2.09 14.55
C GLY A 108 6.67 -3.12 14.41
N TYR A 109 6.18 -3.41 13.20
CA TYR A 109 5.01 -4.26 12.97
C TYR A 109 5.30 -5.55 12.21
N ASP A 110 4.58 -6.60 12.58
CA ASP A 110 4.58 -7.91 11.91
C ASP A 110 3.16 -8.27 11.45
N PRO A 111 3.00 -8.90 10.27
CA PRO A 111 1.71 -9.44 9.85
C PRO A 111 1.30 -10.60 10.77
N ASP A 112 0.00 -10.76 10.96
CA ASP A 112 -0.55 -11.88 11.74
C ASP A 112 -0.24 -13.25 11.14
N GLN A 113 -0.14 -13.30 9.80
CA GLN A 113 0.08 -14.53 9.06
C GLN A 113 1.05 -14.29 7.90
N TYR A 114 2.20 -14.95 7.93
CA TYR A 114 3.13 -14.96 6.81
C TYR A 114 2.56 -15.72 5.60
N SER A 115 2.99 -15.33 4.39
CA SER A 115 2.51 -15.91 3.12
C SER A 115 1.02 -15.67 2.81
N ARG A 116 0.37 -14.77 3.56
CA ARG A 116 -0.93 -14.21 3.23
C ARG A 116 -0.73 -12.96 2.39
N PHE A 117 -1.44 -12.89 1.27
CA PHE A 117 -1.41 -11.75 0.38
C PHE A 117 -2.69 -10.94 0.54
N CYS A 118 -2.55 -9.63 0.67
CA CYS A 118 -3.64 -8.68 0.81
C CYS A 118 -3.91 -7.99 -0.53
N LYS A 119 -5.15 -8.02 -0.97
CA LYS A 119 -5.66 -7.44 -2.21
C LYS A 119 -5.53 -5.92 -2.12
N VAL A 120 -5.09 -5.31 -3.21
CA VAL A 120 -5.14 -3.86 -3.38
C VAL A 120 -6.59 -3.39 -3.43
N LEU A 121 -6.90 -2.37 -2.63
CA LEU A 121 -8.22 -1.76 -2.55
C LEU A 121 -8.30 -0.50 -3.40
N ASN A 122 -7.18 0.23 -3.51
CA ASN A 122 -7.13 1.46 -4.27
C ASN A 122 -5.81 1.61 -5.02
N TYR A 123 -5.90 2.09 -6.26
CA TYR A 123 -4.79 2.36 -7.16
C TYR A 123 -4.83 3.82 -7.57
N GLY A 124 -3.67 4.47 -7.59
CA GLY A 124 -3.53 5.80 -8.16
C GLY A 124 -2.09 6.27 -8.03
N ARG A 125 -1.88 7.43 -7.42
CA ARG A 125 -0.55 7.93 -7.07
C ARG A 125 0.21 6.95 -6.17
N PHE A 126 -0.52 6.31 -5.26
CA PHE A 126 -0.03 5.27 -4.36
C PHE A 126 -0.84 3.99 -4.55
N ILE A 127 -0.33 2.86 -4.07
CA ILE A 127 -1.09 1.61 -3.98
C ILE A 127 -1.47 1.37 -2.53
N TYR A 128 -2.76 1.13 -2.27
CA TYR A 128 -3.29 0.95 -0.92
C TYR A 128 -3.90 -0.44 -0.73
N PHE A 129 -3.56 -1.08 0.40
CA PHE A 129 -4.16 -2.32 0.86
C PHE A 129 -4.17 -2.39 2.39
N GLU A 130 -4.86 -3.37 2.95
CA GLU A 130 -5.02 -3.51 4.40
C GLU A 130 -4.58 -4.87 4.90
N GLU A 131 -3.84 -4.87 6.00
CA GLU A 131 -3.30 -6.07 6.66
C GLU A 131 -3.62 -6.02 8.15
N ASN A 132 -3.85 -7.18 8.76
CA ASN A 132 -3.89 -7.25 10.22
C ASN A 132 -2.47 -7.44 10.74
N MET A 133 -2.03 -6.53 11.61
CA MET A 133 -0.66 -6.50 12.09
C MET A 133 -0.58 -6.31 13.61
N LYS A 134 0.49 -6.84 14.20
CA LYS A 134 0.84 -6.69 15.61
C LYS A 134 2.14 -5.93 15.76
N GLY A 135 2.22 -5.10 16.79
CA GLY A 135 3.50 -4.56 17.23
C GLY A 135 4.42 -5.72 17.67
N LEU A 136 5.69 -5.66 17.29
CA LEU A 136 6.72 -6.66 17.64
C LEU A 136 6.78 -6.92 19.14
N TRP A 137 6.72 -5.86 19.95
CA TRP A 137 6.71 -5.95 21.41
C TRP A 137 5.46 -6.64 21.95
N SER A 138 4.29 -6.30 21.41
CA SER A 138 3.03 -6.95 21.77
C SER A 138 3.06 -8.44 21.40
N LYS A 139 3.54 -8.78 20.21
CA LYS A 139 3.69 -10.16 19.74
C LYS A 139 4.65 -10.97 20.62
N ALA A 140 5.80 -10.40 20.99
CA ALA A 140 6.76 -11.04 21.88
C ALA A 140 6.17 -11.28 23.28
N PHE A 141 5.49 -10.28 23.84
CA PHE A 141 4.82 -10.39 25.14
C PHE A 141 3.70 -11.43 25.15
N LEU A 142 2.80 -11.40 24.15
CA LEU A 142 1.71 -12.38 24.01
C LEU A 142 2.25 -13.80 23.84
N GLY A 143 3.34 -13.98 23.08
CA GLY A 143 4.03 -15.25 22.93
C GLY A 143 4.64 -15.78 24.23
N ALA A 144 5.14 -14.89 25.09
CA ALA A 144 5.66 -15.26 26.41
C ALA A 144 4.55 -15.67 27.40
N LEU A 145 3.35 -15.08 27.27
CA LEU A 145 2.21 -15.43 28.13
C LEU A 145 1.65 -16.81 27.81
N SER A 146 1.31 -17.08 26.54
CA SER A 146 0.86 -18.40 26.10
C SER A 146 0.76 -18.53 24.57
N PRO A 147 0.80 -19.77 24.04
CA PRO A 147 0.48 -20.04 22.64
C PRO A 147 -0.93 -19.58 22.22
N LEU A 148 -1.89 -19.55 23.16
CA LEU A 148 -3.26 -19.11 22.91
C LEU A 148 -3.37 -17.57 22.80
N ALA A 149 -2.63 -16.84 23.62
CA ALA A 149 -2.56 -15.37 23.53
C ALA A 149 -1.86 -14.92 22.24
N TYR A 150 -0.89 -15.70 21.75
CA TYR A 150 -0.22 -15.45 20.47
C TYR A 150 -1.17 -15.48 19.27
N SER A 151 -2.27 -16.24 19.33
CA SER A 151 -3.22 -16.39 18.21
C SER A 151 -4.28 -15.29 18.10
N ILE A 152 -4.35 -14.35 19.06
CA ILE A 152 -5.24 -13.17 18.99
C ILE A 152 -4.86 -12.35 17.77
N ASN A 153 -5.77 -12.01 16.85
CA ASN A 153 -5.43 -11.21 15.68
C ASN A 153 -5.00 -9.78 16.04
N GLY A 154 -4.06 -9.23 15.27
CA GLY A 154 -3.68 -7.83 15.32
C GLY A 154 -4.78 -6.91 14.79
N LYS A 155 -4.59 -5.60 14.99
CA LYS A 155 -5.49 -4.58 14.44
C LYS A 155 -5.23 -4.41 12.94
N THR A 156 -6.28 -4.10 12.19
CA THR A 156 -6.14 -3.70 10.78
C THR A 156 -5.34 -2.40 10.70
N LYS A 157 -4.39 -2.35 9.77
CA LYS A 157 -3.61 -1.15 9.43
C LYS A 157 -3.68 -0.92 7.94
N GLY A 158 -3.70 0.35 7.54
CA GLY A 158 -3.57 0.72 6.14
C GLY A 158 -2.11 0.63 5.73
N ILE A 159 -1.85 0.11 4.54
CA ILE A 159 -0.51 0.03 3.99
C ILE A 159 -0.52 0.77 2.67
N VAL A 160 0.36 1.77 2.58
CA VAL A 160 0.58 2.55 1.37
C VAL A 160 1.92 2.16 0.79
N LEU A 161 1.92 1.58 -0.40
CA LEU A 161 3.14 1.48 -1.20
C LEU A 161 3.37 2.82 -1.89
N ASP A 162 4.40 3.50 -1.43
CA ASP A 162 4.96 4.67 -2.07
C ASP A 162 5.96 4.25 -3.15
N LEU A 163 5.59 4.55 -4.38
CA LEU A 163 6.36 4.17 -5.57
C LEU A 163 7.59 5.07 -5.75
N ASP A 164 7.52 6.32 -5.29
CA ASP A 164 8.60 7.30 -5.41
C ASP A 164 9.71 6.96 -4.42
N ASN A 165 9.36 6.75 -3.14
CA ASN A 165 10.33 6.37 -2.10
C ASN A 165 10.62 4.86 -2.07
N LYS A 166 9.89 4.05 -2.83
CA LYS A 166 10.06 2.59 -2.95
C LYS A 166 9.93 1.87 -1.61
N GLU A 167 8.89 2.19 -0.86
CA GLU A 167 8.64 1.62 0.46
C GLU A 167 7.16 1.51 0.83
N PHE A 168 6.88 0.64 1.80
CA PHE A 168 5.60 0.54 2.48
C PHE A 168 5.60 1.46 3.69
N ASN A 169 4.58 2.31 3.77
CA ASN A 169 4.23 3.09 4.95
C ASN A 169 3.01 2.44 5.61
N ILE A 170 3.08 2.24 6.92
CA ILE A 170 2.03 1.60 7.71
C ILE A 170 1.28 2.68 8.48
N LEU A 171 0.06 2.97 8.04
CA LEU A 171 -0.75 4.04 8.59
C LEU A 171 -1.78 3.46 9.56
N GLN A 172 -1.71 3.88 10.82
CA GLN A 172 -2.55 3.34 11.90
C GLN A 172 -3.73 4.24 12.24
N ASP A 173 -3.51 5.55 12.11
CA ASP A 173 -4.43 6.61 12.49
C ASP A 173 -4.20 7.84 11.59
N CYS A 174 -4.82 8.96 11.96
CA CYS A 174 -4.70 10.20 11.21
C CYS A 174 -3.39 10.95 11.46
N ASP A 175 -2.65 10.66 12.54
CA ASP A 175 -1.34 11.28 12.77
C ASP A 175 -0.32 10.68 11.81
N ASP A 176 -0.25 9.35 11.73
CA ASP A 176 0.59 8.64 10.74
C ASP A 176 0.25 9.10 9.31
N LEU A 177 -1.04 9.28 9.01
CA LEU A 177 -1.47 9.81 7.72
C LEU A 177 -0.94 11.23 7.51
N ASN A 178 -1.09 12.15 8.47
CA ASN A 178 -0.66 13.53 8.32
C ASN A 178 0.86 13.67 8.15
N ASP A 179 1.64 12.80 8.78
CA ASP A 179 3.08 12.69 8.57
C ASP A 179 3.39 12.24 7.13
N PHE A 180 2.70 11.21 6.66
CA PHE A 180 2.80 10.74 5.27
C PHE A 180 2.41 11.84 4.25
N LEU A 181 1.29 12.54 4.46
CA LEU A 181 0.84 13.63 3.59
C LEU A 181 1.86 14.77 3.55
N SER A 182 2.38 15.17 4.70
CA SER A 182 3.39 16.22 4.83
C SER A 182 4.65 15.88 4.03
N ALA A 183 5.15 14.64 4.16
CA ALA A 183 6.32 14.16 3.40
C ALA A 183 6.13 14.24 1.87
N HIS A 184 4.88 14.17 1.41
CA HIS A 184 4.51 14.25 0.00
C HIS A 184 4.01 15.62 -0.47
N ASN A 185 4.11 16.66 0.37
CA ASN A 185 3.58 18.01 0.14
C ASN A 185 2.07 18.01 -0.16
N ILE A 186 1.33 17.11 0.48
CA ILE A 186 -0.13 17.04 0.41
C ILE A 186 -0.70 17.74 1.66
N PRO A 187 -1.75 18.56 1.55
CA PRO A 187 -2.37 19.19 2.71
C PRO A 187 -2.82 18.17 3.75
N GLN A 188 -2.45 18.45 5.01
CA GLN A 188 -2.88 17.67 6.16
C GLN A 188 -4.39 17.76 6.38
N ILE A 189 -4.94 16.77 7.07
CA ILE A 189 -6.34 16.71 7.47
C ILE A 189 -6.52 17.05 8.96
N PRO A 190 -7.69 17.55 9.38
CA PRO A 190 -8.06 17.56 10.79
C PRO A 190 -7.99 16.15 11.37
N CYS A 191 -7.24 15.98 12.46
CA CYS A 191 -7.03 14.68 13.07
C CYS A 191 -7.60 14.62 14.49
N ASN A 192 -8.40 13.58 14.73
CA ASN A 192 -8.81 13.14 16.06
C ASN A 192 -8.60 11.62 16.14
N PRO A 193 -7.46 11.16 16.69
CA PRO A 193 -7.09 9.73 16.69
C PRO A 193 -8.13 8.82 17.34
N ASP A 194 -8.88 9.30 18.33
CA ASP A 194 -9.89 8.51 19.04
C ASP A 194 -11.14 8.22 18.19
N ALA A 195 -11.42 9.07 17.21
CA ALA A 195 -12.58 8.95 16.33
C ALA A 195 -12.22 8.45 14.92
N TYR A 196 -10.96 8.53 14.53
CA TYR A 196 -10.51 8.23 13.18
C TYR A 196 -10.45 6.72 12.93
N THR A 197 -11.14 6.25 11.89
CA THR A 197 -11.26 4.83 11.57
C THR A 197 -10.43 4.43 10.35
N ILE A 198 -10.23 3.13 10.17
CA ILE A 198 -9.64 2.57 8.94
C ILE A 198 -10.47 2.93 7.69
N GLY A 199 -11.78 3.09 7.84
CA GLY A 199 -12.66 3.51 6.75
C GLY A 199 -12.38 4.94 6.31
N ASP A 200 -12.13 5.85 7.27
CA ASP A 200 -11.77 7.24 7.00
C ASP A 200 -10.41 7.33 6.29
N LEU A 201 -9.43 6.55 6.76
CA LEU A 201 -8.13 6.41 6.10
C LEU A 201 -8.29 5.97 4.64
N ARG A 202 -9.04 4.88 4.42
CA ARG A 202 -9.27 4.33 3.07
C ARG A 202 -9.90 5.37 2.15
N ALA A 203 -10.95 6.05 2.62
CA ALA A 203 -11.64 7.08 1.85
C ALA A 203 -10.70 8.24 1.50
N LYS A 204 -9.84 8.66 2.42
CA LYS A 204 -8.89 9.75 2.16
C LYS A 204 -7.80 9.36 1.17
N ILE A 205 -7.26 8.15 1.27
CA ILE A 205 -6.29 7.65 0.29
C ILE A 205 -6.93 7.50 -1.08
N GLU A 206 -8.18 7.05 -1.17
CA GLU A 206 -8.93 7.00 -2.43
C GLU A 206 -9.08 8.38 -3.06
N GLU A 207 -9.41 9.41 -2.28
CA GLU A 207 -9.46 10.81 -2.75
C GLU A 207 -8.10 11.27 -3.30
N ILE A 208 -7.01 11.00 -2.58
CA ILE A 208 -5.64 11.38 -2.98
C ILE A 208 -5.20 10.66 -4.26
N ASN A 209 -5.66 9.43 -4.46
CA ASN A 209 -5.31 8.61 -5.61
C ASN A 209 -6.11 8.95 -6.87
N LEU A 210 -7.19 9.73 -6.76
CA LEU A 210 -7.84 10.29 -7.93
C LEU A 210 -6.83 11.17 -8.69
N PRO A 211 -6.75 11.04 -10.02
CA PRO A 211 -5.94 11.96 -10.81
C PRO A 211 -6.43 13.39 -10.58
N TYR A 212 -5.49 14.33 -10.44
CA TYR A 212 -5.80 15.76 -10.42
C TYR A 212 -6.67 16.09 -11.65
N ARG A 213 -7.79 16.78 -11.41
CA ARG A 213 -8.76 17.18 -12.44
C ARG A 213 -8.60 18.64 -12.79
#